data_AF-A0ABD0J2Y4-F1
#
_entry.id   AF-A0ABD0J2Y4-F1
#
_cell.length_a   1.000
_cell.length_b   1.000
_cell.length_c   1.000
_cell.angle_alpha   90.00
_cell.angle_beta   90.00
_cell.angle_gamma   90.00
#
_symmetry.space_group_name_H-M   'P 1'
#
loop_
_entity.id
_entity.type
_entity.pdbx_description
1 polymer ?
#
loop_
_entity_poly.entity_id
_entity_poly.type
_entity_poly.pdbx_seq_one_letter_code
_entity_poly.pdbx_strand_id
1 'polypeptide(L)'
;MAVCMFPPVVIPKHYDPMFKVDVLLHEPTIASKSTADEIEVDMISLCTQLEALFKKELLQEYLEKTGISRMFPRPAAYLKDCRGFSFTLESTRTDEYLTTMSQLHQLTALSHQISEDVAKYPRPKYLAHQLALLYQCISSLPNSEPLAKHKQSIEDNFKAVKK
;
A
#
# COMPACT_ATOMS: atom_id res chain seq x y z
N MET A 1 17.56 -59.44 29.97
CA MET A 1 18.19 -58.63 31.04
C MET A 1 19.66 -58.45 30.69
N ALA A 2 20.06 -57.26 30.21
CA ALA A 2 21.45 -56.99 29.87
C ALA A 2 22.16 -56.46 31.13
N VAL A 3 22.95 -57.32 31.77
CA VAL A 3 23.84 -56.93 32.87
C VAL A 3 25.17 -56.52 32.24
N CYS A 4 25.50 -55.24 32.33
CA CYS A 4 26.75 -54.69 31.83
C CYS A 4 27.92 -55.25 32.67
N MET A 5 28.93 -55.87 32.05
CA MET A 5 30.06 -56.52 32.73
C MET A 5 31.21 -55.57 33.13
N PHE A 6 31.01 -54.26 33.06
CA PHE A 6 32.05 -53.30 33.45
C PHE A 6 31.90 -52.92 34.93
N PRO A 7 33.01 -52.84 35.69
CA PRO A 7 32.97 -52.29 37.05
C PRO A 7 32.46 -50.84 37.00
N PRO A 8 31.70 -50.39 38.01
CA PRO A 8 31.14 -49.04 38.02
C PRO A 8 32.26 -48.00 37.89
N VAL A 9 32.11 -47.08 36.93
CA VAL A 9 33.09 -46.03 36.64
C VAL A 9 33.34 -45.13 37.86
N VAL A 10 32.34 -45.00 38.74
CA VAL A 10 32.41 -44.27 40.00
C VAL A 10 31.60 -45.04 41.05
N ILE A 11 32.18 -45.24 42.23
CA ILE A 11 31.44 -45.71 43.41
C ILE A 11 30.80 -44.47 44.05
N PRO A 12 29.45 -44.39 44.14
CA PRO A 12 28.80 -43.28 44.83
C PRO A 12 29.32 -43.21 46.26
N LYS A 13 29.80 -42.03 46.69
CA LYS A 13 30.13 -41.79 48.10
C LYS A 13 28.85 -41.85 48.94
N HIS A 14 29.00 -41.92 50.26
CA HIS A 14 27.86 -41.81 51.18
C HIS A 14 27.04 -40.58 50.80
N TYR A 15 25.78 -40.83 50.44
CA TYR A 15 24.83 -39.79 50.09
C TYR A 15 24.61 -38.92 51.32
N ASP A 16 25.01 -37.66 51.24
CA ASP A 16 24.71 -36.70 52.28
C ASP A 16 23.24 -36.25 52.10
N PRO A 17 22.35 -36.56 53.07
CA PRO A 17 20.93 -36.22 52.99
C PRO A 17 20.69 -34.70 52.83
N MET A 18 21.67 -33.87 53.17
CA MET A 18 21.60 -32.41 53.03
C MET A 18 21.55 -31.96 51.56
N PHE A 19 21.99 -32.80 50.62
CA PHE A 19 21.90 -32.56 49.17
C PHE A 19 20.76 -33.35 48.52
N LYS A 20 19.78 -33.79 49.32
CA LYS A 20 18.58 -34.40 48.79
C LYS A 20 17.73 -33.37 48.07
N VAL A 21 17.75 -33.47 46.74
CA VAL A 21 16.79 -32.80 45.88
C VAL A 21 15.59 -33.73 45.76
N ASP A 22 14.46 -33.31 46.32
CA ASP A 22 13.19 -34.01 46.08
C ASP A 22 12.83 -33.81 44.61
N VAL A 23 12.98 -34.87 43.81
CA VAL A 23 12.59 -34.85 42.40
C VAL A 23 11.08 -35.06 42.35
N LEU A 24 10.33 -33.96 42.30
CA LEU A 24 8.88 -33.96 42.19
C LEU A 24 8.45 -34.31 40.77
N LEU A 25 8.65 -35.56 40.37
CA LEU A 25 8.26 -36.07 39.03
C LEU A 25 6.75 -36.00 38.76
N HIS A 26 5.94 -35.79 39.81
CA HIS A 26 4.48 -35.73 39.73
C HIS A 26 3.92 -34.31 39.81
N GLU A 27 4.76 -33.29 40.01
CA GLU A 27 4.31 -31.90 39.93
C GLU A 27 4.62 -31.32 38.55
N PRO A 28 3.64 -30.69 37.87
CA PRO A 28 3.89 -30.03 36.61
C PRO A 28 4.87 -28.87 36.80
N THR A 29 5.91 -28.83 35.96
CA THR A 29 6.95 -27.79 35.96
C THR A 29 6.44 -26.39 35.61
N ILE A 30 5.18 -26.28 35.20
CA ILE A 30 4.52 -25.03 34.84
C ILE A 30 3.60 -24.63 36.01
N ALA A 31 4.00 -23.61 36.76
CA ALA A 31 3.28 -23.09 37.92
C ALA A 31 2.01 -22.27 37.58
N SER A 32 1.62 -22.16 36.32
CA SER A 32 0.37 -21.52 35.94
C SER A 32 -0.76 -22.54 35.95
N LYS A 33 -1.64 -22.44 36.95
CA LYS A 33 -2.98 -23.06 36.91
C LYS A 33 -3.84 -22.30 35.89
N SER A 34 -3.46 -22.33 34.62
CA SER A 34 -4.34 -21.85 33.57
C SER A 34 -5.53 -22.79 33.52
N THR A 35 -6.72 -22.22 33.65
CA THR A 35 -7.95 -23.02 33.58
C THR A 35 -8.12 -23.57 32.15
N ALA A 36 -8.85 -24.68 32.00
CA ALA A 36 -9.12 -25.23 30.66
C ALA A 36 -9.76 -24.18 29.75
N ASP A 37 -10.64 -23.34 30.31
CA ASP A 37 -11.31 -22.24 29.63
C ASP A 37 -10.32 -21.15 29.16
N GLU A 38 -9.30 -20.80 29.96
CA GLU A 38 -8.26 -19.84 29.54
C GLU A 38 -7.45 -20.37 28.35
N ILE A 39 -7.10 -21.66 28.38
CA ILE A 39 -6.37 -22.31 27.29
C ILE A 39 -7.23 -22.35 26.02
N GLU A 40 -8.52 -22.62 26.15
CA GLU A 40 -9.47 -22.63 25.03
C GLU A 40 -9.57 -21.24 24.39
N VAL A 41 -9.70 -20.17 25.19
CA VAL A 41 -9.73 -18.80 24.70
C VAL A 41 -8.43 -18.43 23.98
N ASP A 42 -7.27 -18.80 24.52
CA ASP A 42 -5.98 -18.56 23.88
C ASP A 42 -5.85 -19.33 22.56
N MET A 43 -6.30 -20.58 22.51
CA MET A 43 -6.33 -21.35 21.26
C MET A 43 -7.21 -20.68 20.21
N ILE A 44 -8.42 -20.24 20.58
CA ILE A 44 -9.34 -19.54 19.66
C ILE A 44 -8.70 -18.23 19.16
N SER A 45 -8.08 -17.46 20.05
CA SER A 45 -7.38 -16.23 19.71
C SER A 45 -6.24 -16.47 18.72
N LEU A 46 -5.40 -17.49 18.95
CA LEU A 46 -4.30 -17.84 18.07
C LEU A 46 -4.79 -18.32 16.70
N CYS A 47 -5.82 -19.18 16.66
CA CYS A 47 -6.43 -19.63 15.40
C CYS A 47 -6.98 -18.44 14.59
N THR A 48 -7.65 -17.50 15.25
CA THR A 48 -8.17 -16.28 14.60
C THR A 48 -7.03 -15.43 14.01
N GLN A 49 -5.92 -15.29 14.74
CA GLN A 49 -4.74 -14.56 14.24
C GLN A 49 -4.11 -15.25 13.03
N LEU A 50 -3.99 -16.59 13.05
CA LEU A 50 -3.49 -17.40 11.93
C LEU A 50 -4.35 -17.23 10.67
N GLU A 51 -5.67 -17.27 10.80
CA GLU A 51 -6.58 -17.04 9.67
C GLU A 51 -6.40 -15.65 9.05
N ALA A 52 -6.22 -14.62 9.88
CA ALA A 52 -5.98 -13.26 9.41
C ALA A 52 -4.65 -13.15 8.65
N LEU A 53 -3.59 -13.80 9.15
CA LEU A 53 -2.29 -13.86 8.47
C LEU A 53 -2.38 -14.58 7.12
N PHE A 54 -3.09 -15.71 7.06
CA PHE A 54 -3.28 -16.44 5.82
C PHE A 54 -4.01 -15.61 4.75
N LYS A 55 -5.08 -14.89 5.14
CA LYS A 55 -5.80 -13.99 4.23
C LYS A 55 -4.92 -12.84 3.74
N LYS A 56 -4.04 -12.30 4.61
CA LYS A 56 -3.08 -11.27 4.24
C LYS A 56 -2.10 -11.78 3.18
N GLU A 57 -1.56 -12.99 3.35
CA GLU A 57 -0.63 -13.62 2.39
C GLU A 57 -1.28 -13.80 1.01
N LEU A 58 -2.51 -14.35 0.98
CA LEU A 58 -3.27 -14.54 -0.26
C LEU A 58 -3.56 -13.21 -0.97
N LEU A 59 -3.94 -12.17 -0.22
CA LEU A 59 -4.18 -10.85 -0.78
C LEU A 59 -2.89 -10.28 -1.38
N GLN A 60 -1.76 -10.43 -0.69
CA GLN A 60 -0.47 -9.96 -1.19
C GLN A 60 -0.09 -10.69 -2.48
N GLU A 61 -0.27 -12.01 -2.55
CA GLU A 61 -0.04 -12.79 -3.77
C GLU A 61 -0.95 -12.32 -4.93
N TYR A 62 -2.23 -12.06 -4.66
CA TYR A 62 -3.17 -11.54 -5.65
C TYR A 62 -2.75 -10.17 -6.19
N LEU A 63 -2.34 -9.25 -5.32
CA LEU A 63 -1.93 -7.90 -5.71
C LEU A 63 -0.64 -7.90 -6.55
N GLU A 64 0.30 -8.81 -6.26
CA GLU A 64 1.50 -9.00 -7.08
C GLU A 64 1.14 -9.61 -8.45
N LYS A 65 0.32 -10.68 -8.48
CA LYS A 65 -0.11 -11.34 -9.73
C LYS A 65 -0.89 -10.42 -10.67
N THR A 66 -1.72 -9.54 -10.12
CA THR A 66 -2.50 -8.57 -10.90
C THR A 66 -1.71 -7.31 -11.26
N GLY A 67 -0.51 -7.12 -10.69
CA GLY A 67 0.28 -5.90 -10.85
C GLY A 67 -0.30 -4.68 -10.12
N ILE A 68 -1.38 -4.83 -9.34
CA ILE A 68 -1.98 -3.76 -8.54
C ILE A 68 -0.97 -3.23 -7.52
N SER A 69 -0.12 -4.10 -6.94
CA SER A 69 0.97 -3.66 -6.06
C SER A 69 1.90 -2.63 -6.71
N ARG A 70 2.12 -2.75 -8.03
CA ARG A 70 2.97 -1.84 -8.80
C ARG A 70 2.26 -0.55 -9.17
N MET A 71 0.96 -0.61 -9.43
CA MET A 71 0.14 0.57 -9.72
C MET A 71 -0.15 1.38 -8.45
N PHE A 72 -0.34 0.71 -7.32
CA PHE A 72 -0.69 1.32 -6.04
C PHE A 72 0.29 0.89 -4.95
N PRO A 73 1.54 1.36 -5.02
CA PRO A 73 2.59 0.94 -4.09
C PRO A 73 2.34 1.42 -2.66
N ARG A 74 1.54 2.49 -2.46
CA ARG A 74 1.17 2.99 -1.12
C ARG A 74 0.29 1.97 -0.36
N PRO A 75 -0.87 1.52 -0.88
CA PRO A 75 -1.61 0.40 -0.28
C PRO A 75 -0.78 -0.87 -0.12
N ALA A 76 0.06 -1.20 -1.10
CA ALA A 76 0.90 -2.40 -1.02
C ALA A 76 1.93 -2.34 0.12
N ALA A 77 2.57 -1.18 0.33
CA ALA A 77 3.49 -0.94 1.43
C ALA A 77 2.77 -0.96 2.79
N TYR A 78 1.58 -0.35 2.87
CA TYR A 78 0.74 -0.40 4.07
C TYR A 78 0.38 -1.84 4.46
N LEU A 79 -0.02 -2.66 3.48
CA LEU A 79 -0.33 -4.07 3.73
C LEU A 79 0.89 -4.85 4.25
N LYS A 80 2.10 -4.55 3.77
CA LYS A 80 3.33 -5.21 4.23
C LYS A 80 3.64 -4.85 5.69
N ASP A 81 3.69 -3.56 6.01
CA ASP A 81 3.95 -3.06 7.37
C ASP A 81 2.96 -1.95 7.76
N CYS A 82 1.90 -2.34 8.47
CA CYS A 82 0.91 -1.37 8.95
C CYS A 82 1.43 -0.48 10.08
N ARG A 83 2.44 -0.91 10.85
CA ARG A 83 2.88 -0.21 12.07
C ARG A 83 3.96 0.84 11.78
N GLY A 84 4.81 0.59 10.79
CA GLY A 84 5.83 1.53 10.31
C GLY A 84 5.40 2.38 9.11
N PHE A 85 4.15 2.27 8.65
CA PHE A 85 3.70 2.97 7.45
C PHE A 85 3.69 4.49 7.63
N SER A 86 4.42 5.19 6.77
CA SER A 86 4.30 6.64 6.61
C SER A 86 3.53 6.98 5.34
N PHE A 87 2.62 7.96 5.43
CA PHE A 87 1.92 8.52 4.28
C PHE A 87 2.84 9.32 3.34
N THR A 88 4.05 9.65 3.78
CA THR A 88 5.05 10.34 2.96
C THR A 88 5.78 9.33 2.06
N LEU A 89 5.20 9.03 0.90
CA LEU A 89 5.84 8.24 -0.15
C LEU A 89 5.85 8.99 -1.49
N GLU A 90 6.90 8.79 -2.27
CA GLU A 90 7.15 9.43 -3.56
C GLU A 90 5.96 9.36 -4.54
N SER A 91 5.94 10.31 -5.49
CA SER A 91 4.98 10.30 -6.60
C SER A 91 5.11 9.00 -7.39
N THR A 92 3.99 8.33 -7.62
CA THR A 92 3.95 7.07 -8.35
C THR A 92 3.66 7.32 -9.83
N ARG A 93 4.01 6.36 -10.71
CA ARG A 93 3.63 6.42 -12.14
C ARG A 93 2.11 6.52 -12.33
N THR A 94 1.32 5.98 -11.40
CA THR A 94 -0.13 6.09 -11.43
C THR A 94 -0.59 7.50 -11.10
N ASP A 95 0.07 8.18 -10.16
CA ASP A 95 -0.20 9.60 -9.87
C ASP A 95 0.10 10.46 -11.12
N GLU A 96 1.20 10.19 -11.83
CA GLU A 96 1.55 10.86 -13.10
C GLU A 96 0.50 10.61 -14.19
N TYR A 97 0.05 9.36 -14.33
CA TYR A 97 -1.00 8.97 -15.27
C TYR A 97 -2.33 9.68 -14.96
N LEU A 98 -2.76 9.67 -13.70
CA LEU A 98 -4.00 10.33 -13.27
C LEU A 98 -3.91 11.85 -13.46
N THR A 99 -2.74 12.44 -13.20
CA THR A 99 -2.48 13.85 -13.47
C THR A 99 -2.60 14.16 -14.96
N THR A 100 -1.97 13.36 -15.81
CA THR A 100 -2.07 13.51 -17.28
C THR A 100 -3.52 13.36 -17.76
N MET A 101 -4.25 12.37 -17.25
CA MET A 101 -5.65 12.15 -17.57
C MET A 101 -6.53 13.35 -17.15
N SER A 102 -6.28 13.91 -15.98
CA SER A 102 -6.98 15.10 -15.49
C SER A 102 -6.74 16.32 -16.39
N GLN A 103 -5.49 16.54 -16.81
CA GLN A 103 -5.13 17.62 -17.73
C GLN A 103 -5.81 17.45 -19.10
N LEU A 104 -5.83 16.22 -19.65
CA LEU A 104 -6.53 15.93 -20.92
C LEU A 104 -8.05 16.11 -20.81
N HIS A 105 -8.63 15.72 -19.68
CA HIS A 105 -10.05 15.95 -19.41
C HIS A 105 -10.35 17.45 -19.35
N GLN A 106 -9.55 18.23 -18.62
CA GLN A 106 -9.69 19.68 -18.55
C GLN A 106 -9.56 20.34 -19.93
N LEU A 107 -8.58 19.91 -20.75
CA LEU A 107 -8.41 20.39 -22.12
C LEU A 107 -9.65 20.12 -22.97
N THR A 108 -10.19 18.91 -22.89
CA THR A 108 -11.38 18.50 -23.64
C THR A 108 -12.60 19.30 -23.21
N ALA A 109 -12.82 19.44 -21.90
CA ALA A 109 -13.95 20.19 -21.33
C ALA A 109 -13.90 21.67 -21.73
N LEU A 110 -12.74 22.33 -21.60
CA LEU A 110 -12.57 23.72 -22.02
C LEU A 110 -12.79 23.90 -23.52
N SER A 111 -12.29 22.96 -24.34
CA SER A 111 -12.47 23.00 -25.80
C SER A 111 -13.95 22.93 -26.19
N HIS A 112 -14.70 22.02 -25.56
CA HIS A 112 -16.15 21.93 -25.76
C HIS A 112 -16.87 23.20 -25.31
N GLN A 113 -16.56 23.71 -24.13
CA GLN A 113 -17.18 24.94 -23.62
C GLN A 113 -16.94 26.13 -24.56
N ILE A 114 -15.70 26.34 -25.01
CA ILE A 114 -15.37 27.42 -25.95
C ILE A 114 -16.13 27.23 -27.27
N SER A 115 -16.21 26.00 -27.77
CA SER A 115 -16.95 25.69 -28.99
C SER A 115 -18.42 26.03 -28.87
N GLU A 116 -19.06 25.69 -27.76
CA GLU A 116 -20.47 26.01 -27.48
C GLU A 116 -20.68 27.53 -27.34
N ASP A 117 -19.80 28.21 -26.62
CA ASP A 117 -19.89 29.65 -26.39
C ASP A 117 -19.77 30.44 -27.70
N VAL A 118 -18.83 30.06 -28.57
CA VAL A 118 -18.66 30.69 -29.90
C VAL A 118 -19.85 30.39 -30.82
N ALA A 119 -20.44 29.19 -30.74
CA ALA A 119 -21.61 28.85 -31.52
C ALA A 119 -22.87 29.62 -31.06
N LYS A 120 -23.00 29.84 -29.76
CA LYS A 120 -24.17 30.50 -29.16
C LYS A 120 -24.11 32.02 -29.21
N TYR A 121 -22.91 32.60 -29.09
CA TYR A 121 -22.74 34.04 -28.99
C TYR A 121 -21.78 34.55 -30.07
N PRO A 122 -22.19 35.53 -30.91
CA PRO A 122 -21.34 36.07 -31.97
C PRO A 122 -20.10 36.82 -31.45
N ARG A 123 -20.10 37.26 -30.18
CA ARG A 123 -18.92 37.79 -29.48
C ARG A 123 -18.94 37.37 -28.00
N PRO A 124 -18.31 36.25 -27.63
CA PRO A 124 -18.29 35.81 -26.23
C PRO A 124 -17.44 36.76 -25.38
N LYS A 125 -18.02 37.31 -24.31
CA LYS A 125 -17.42 38.34 -23.44
C LYS A 125 -16.05 37.95 -22.84
N TYR A 126 -15.77 36.65 -22.72
CA TYR A 126 -14.56 36.12 -22.09
C TYR A 126 -13.71 35.25 -23.02
N LEU A 127 -13.93 35.30 -24.34
CA LEU A 127 -13.25 34.40 -25.29
C LEU A 127 -11.73 34.49 -25.21
N ALA A 128 -11.18 35.70 -25.10
CA ALA A 128 -9.73 35.90 -24.95
C ALA A 128 -9.18 35.24 -23.66
N HIS A 129 -9.94 35.30 -22.57
CA HIS A 129 -9.55 34.66 -21.31
C HIS A 129 -9.63 33.13 -21.43
N GLN A 130 -10.72 32.62 -22.01
CA GLN A 130 -10.90 31.18 -22.21
C GLN A 130 -9.82 30.59 -23.14
N LEU A 131 -9.41 31.30 -24.19
CA LEU A 131 -8.29 30.90 -25.05
C LEU A 131 -6.94 30.94 -24.31
N ALA A 132 -6.73 31.90 -23.41
CA ALA A 132 -5.52 31.92 -22.58
C ALA A 132 -5.48 30.73 -21.61
N LEU A 133 -6.62 30.36 -21.01
CA LEU A 133 -6.72 29.15 -20.19
C LEU A 133 -6.48 27.88 -21.02
N LEU A 134 -7.05 27.81 -22.23
CA LEU A 134 -6.83 26.69 -23.16
C LEU A 134 -5.35 26.55 -23.51
N TYR A 135 -4.69 27.66 -23.84
CA TYR A 135 -3.24 27.71 -24.10
C TYR A 135 -2.42 27.21 -22.90
N GLN A 136 -2.79 27.64 -21.69
CA GLN A 136 -2.13 27.21 -20.46
C GLN A 136 -2.31 25.70 -20.23
N CYS A 137 -3.51 25.16 -20.44
CA CYS A 137 -3.78 23.73 -20.35
C CYS A 137 -2.93 22.94 -21.35
N ILE A 138 -2.88 23.35 -22.62
CA ILE A 138 -2.02 22.71 -23.64
C ILE A 138 -0.55 22.76 -23.23
N SER A 139 -0.10 23.88 -22.69
CA SER A 139 1.31 24.09 -22.29
C SER A 139 1.70 23.31 -21.04
N SER A 140 0.73 22.91 -20.20
CA SER A 140 0.97 22.12 -18.99
C SER A 140 1.08 20.62 -19.23
N LEU A 141 0.76 20.15 -20.44
CA LEU A 141 0.82 18.73 -20.79
C LEU A 141 2.29 18.28 -20.92
N PRO A 142 2.64 17.09 -20.40
CA PRO A 142 4.01 16.57 -20.46
C PRO A 142 4.49 16.29 -21.89
N ASN A 143 3.59 16.08 -22.85
CA ASN A 143 3.90 15.98 -24.28
C ASN A 143 2.94 16.81 -25.12
N SER A 144 3.24 18.10 -25.27
CA SER A 144 2.42 19.03 -26.06
C SER A 144 2.76 19.05 -27.56
N GLU A 145 3.73 18.24 -28.02
CA GLU A 145 4.21 18.25 -29.42
C GLU A 145 3.08 18.04 -30.44
N PRO A 146 2.14 17.08 -30.26
CA PRO A 146 1.03 16.89 -31.20
C PRO A 146 0.12 18.12 -31.31
N LEU A 147 0.08 18.95 -30.27
CA LEU A 147 -0.76 20.15 -30.18
C LEU A 147 -0.01 21.44 -30.50
N ALA A 148 1.28 21.36 -30.89
CA ALA A 148 2.11 22.54 -31.13
C ALA A 148 1.52 23.48 -32.20
N LYS A 149 0.94 22.91 -33.27
CA LYS A 149 0.27 23.71 -34.32
C LYS A 149 -0.95 24.46 -33.78
N HIS A 150 -1.72 23.83 -32.90
CA HIS A 150 -2.89 24.46 -32.28
C HIS A 150 -2.46 25.56 -31.31
N LYS A 151 -1.39 25.33 -30.54
CA LYS A 151 -0.78 26.32 -29.66
C LYS A 151 -0.33 27.56 -30.43
N GLN A 152 0.41 27.38 -31.54
CA GLN A 152 0.86 28.48 -32.41
C GLN A 152 -0.33 29.26 -32.98
N SER A 153 -1.36 28.56 -33.46
CA SER A 153 -2.57 29.19 -33.99
C SER A 153 -3.27 30.08 -32.94
N ILE A 154 -3.33 29.66 -31.67
CA ILE A 154 -3.89 30.48 -30.60
C ILE A 154 -3.06 31.76 -30.42
N GLU A 155 -1.73 31.67 -30.40
CA GLU A 155 -0.83 32.83 -30.26
C GLU A 155 -1.01 33.85 -31.39
N ASP A 156 -1.01 33.35 -32.64
CA ASP A 156 -1.11 34.19 -33.85
C ASP A 156 -2.44 34.96 -33.89
N ASN A 157 -3.53 34.32 -33.45
CA ASN A 157 -4.88 34.88 -33.49
C ASN A 157 -5.28 35.63 -32.21
N PHE A 158 -4.52 35.52 -31.12
CA PHE A 158 -4.90 36.07 -29.81
C PHE A 158 -5.18 37.58 -29.85
N LYS A 159 -4.38 38.33 -30.62
CA LYS A 159 -4.54 39.80 -30.77
C LYS A 159 -5.86 40.18 -31.46
N ALA A 160 -6.36 39.34 -32.37
CA ALA A 160 -7.63 39.58 -33.05
C ALA A 160 -8.82 39.36 -32.11
N VAL A 161 -8.70 38.41 -31.18
CA VAL A 161 -9.76 38.02 -30.24
C VAL A 161 -9.83 38.92 -29.00
N LYS A 162 -8.74 39.60 -28.63
CA LYS A 162 -8.69 40.53 -27.49
C LYS A 162 -9.47 41.84 -27.71
N LYS A 163 -10.05 42.07 -28.89
CA LYS A 163 -10.69 43.33 -29.29
C LYS A 163 -12.07 43.57 -28.67
#